data_AF-A0A970J6J3-F1
#
_entry.id   AF-A0A970J6J3-F1
#
_cell.length_a   1.000
_cell.length_b   1.000
_cell.length_c   1.000
_cell.angle_alpha   90.00
_cell.angle_beta   90.00
_cell.angle_gamma   90.00
#
_symmetry.space_group_name_H-M   'P 1'
#
loop_
_entity.id
_entity.type
_entity.pdbx_description
1 polymer ?
#
loop_
_entity_poly.entity_id
_entity_poly.type
_entity_poly.pdbx_seq_one_letter_code
_entity_poly.pdbx_strand_id
1 'polypeptide(L)' 'MPQIVINLVVIVSMLLWIVPTLGLLITSFRPASDVVYSGWWTVLTSPLKFTQYTVENYKTVLSSGGMSTAFRN' A
#
# COMPACT_ATOMS: atom_id res chain seq x y z
N MET A 1 25.09 6.78 -25.58
CA MET A 1 23.67 7.13 -25.87
C MET A 1 22.70 5.96 -25.71
N PRO A 2 22.90 4.75 -26.27
CA PRO A 2 21.87 3.68 -26.20
C PRO A 2 21.64 3.11 -24.78
N GLN A 3 22.69 3.02 -23.96
CA GLN A 3 22.56 2.53 -22.58
C GLN A 3 21.70 3.44 -21.68
N ILE A 4 21.75 4.76 -21.89
CA ILE A 4 20.94 5.71 -21.11
C ILE A 4 19.44 5.48 -21.40
N VAL A 5 19.09 5.23 -22.67
CA VAL A 5 17.70 4.96 -23.07
C VAL A 5 17.19 3.67 -22.44
N ILE A 6 17.97 2.60 -22.47
CA ILE A 6 17.59 1.32 -21.84
C ILE A 6 17.41 1.50 -20.33
N ASN A 7 18.36 2.16 -19.66
CA ASN A 7 18.28 2.41 -18.22
C ASN A 7 17.03 3.22 -17.85
N LEU A 8 16.69 4.25 -18.63
CA LEU A 8 15.47 5.03 -18.44
C LEU A 8 14.21 4.18 -18.57
N VAL A 9 14.12 3.35 -19.62
CA VAL A 9 12.97 2.46 -19.83
C VAL A 9 12.81 1.47 -18.69
N VAL A 10 13.92 0.89 -18.21
CA VAL A 10 13.92 -0.03 -17.07
C VAL A 10 13.44 0.68 -15.80
N ILE A 11 13.99 1.86 -15.49
CA ILE A 11 13.60 2.63 -14.29
C ILE A 11 12.11 2.99 -14.34
N VAL A 12 11.60 3.47 -15.48
CA VAL A 12 10.17 3.81 -15.63
C VAL A 12 9.29 2.58 -15.44
N SER A 13 9.69 1.44 -16.02
CA SER A 13 8.97 0.17 -15.87
C SER A 13 8.95 -0.29 -14.41
N MET A 14 10.08 -0.15 -13.69
CA MET A 14 10.16 -0.46 -12.26
C MET A 14 9.25 0.44 -11.43
N LEU A 15 9.26 1.75 -11.67
CA LEU A 15 8.38 2.69 -10.97
C LEU A 15 6.91 2.36 -11.22
N LEU A 16 6.54 2.04 -12.47
CA LEU A 16 5.19 1.62 -12.82
C LEU A 16 4.73 0.40 -12.03
N TRP A 17 5.61 -0.57 -11.79
CA TRP A 17 5.32 -1.77 -11.00
C TRP A 17 5.36 -1.55 -9.47
N ILE A 18 6.18 -0.62 -8.99
CA ILE A 18 6.26 -0.30 -7.55
C ILE A 18 5.04 0.47 -7.08
N VAL A 19 4.51 1.39 -7.90
CA VAL A 19 3.36 2.23 -7.55
C VAL A 19 2.15 1.44 -7.03
N PRO A 20 1.63 0.38 -7.68
CA PRO A 20 0.51 -0.38 -7.15
C PRO A 20 0.85 -1.12 -5.85
N THR A 21 2.07 -1.66 -5.75
CA THR A 21 2.53 -2.36 -4.54
C THR A 21 2.63 -1.41 -3.34
N LEU A 22 3.20 -0.22 -3.57
CA LEU A 22 3.29 0.84 -2.55
C LEU A 22 1.91 1.38 -2.20
N GLY A 23 1.02 1.53 -3.17
CA GLY A 23 -0.36 1.95 -2.94
C GLY A 23 -1.12 0.97 -2.05
N LEU A 24 -0.98 -0.34 -2.30
CA LEU A 24 -1.54 -1.40 -1.45
C LEU A 24 -0.92 -1.37 -0.04
N LEU A 25 0.40 -1.23 0.07
CA LEU A 25 1.09 -1.15 1.35
C LEU A 25 0.65 0.05 2.18
N ILE A 26 0.52 1.24 1.59
CA ILE A 26 0.04 2.43 2.31
C ILE A 26 -1.41 2.22 2.72
N THR A 27 -2.24 1.71 1.82
CA THR A 27 -3.66 1.45 2.06
C THR A 27 -3.89 0.47 3.21
N SER A 28 -3.05 -0.56 3.36
CA SER A 28 -3.21 -1.54 4.44
C SER A 28 -3.07 -0.93 5.83
N PHE A 29 -2.30 0.15 5.96
CA PHE A 29 -2.15 0.92 7.20
C PHE A 29 -3.13 2.09 7.33
N ARG A 30 -4.04 2.34 6.38
CA ARG A 30 -4.99 3.46 6.50
C ARG A 30 -6.31 3.03 7.14
N PRO A 31 -7.00 3.90 7.90
CA PRO A 31 -8.35 3.64 8.37
C PRO A 31 -9.29 3.29 7.20
N ALA A 32 -10.16 2.30 7.40
CA ALA A 32 -11.09 1.86 6.35
C ALA A 32 -11.96 3.00 5.79
N SER A 33 -12.35 3.97 6.63
CA SER A 33 -13.06 5.18 6.21
C SER A 33 -12.26 5.96 5.16
N ASP A 34 -10.97 6.15 5.39
CA ASP A 34 -10.11 6.97 4.54
C ASP A 34 -9.83 6.30 3.20
N VAL A 35 -9.76 4.96 3.19
CA VAL A 35 -9.60 4.15 1.97
C VAL A 35 -10.81 4.27 1.05
N VAL A 36 -12.03 4.40 1.62
CA VAL A 36 -13.28 4.54 0.85
C VAL A 36 -13.40 5.92 0.22
N TYR A 37 -13.01 6.98 0.95
CA TYR A 37 -13.24 8.37 0.53
C TYR A 37 -12.05 9.04 -0.17
N SER A 38 -10.85 8.45 -0.14
CA SER A 38 -9.64 9.10 -0.69
C SER A 38 -8.55 8.13 -1.15
N GLY A 39 -7.78 8.54 -2.16
CA GLY A 39 -6.65 7.75 -2.67
C GLY A 39 -5.48 7.66 -1.70
N TRP A 40 -4.68 6.59 -1.76
CA TRP A 40 -3.54 6.36 -0.86
C TRP A 40 -2.47 7.47 -0.88
N TRP A 41 -2.33 8.16 -2.01
CA TRP A 41 -1.39 9.27 -2.18
C TRP A 41 -1.72 10.48 -1.30
N THR A 42 -2.93 10.60 -0.74
CA THR A 42 -3.27 11.71 0.16
C THR A 42 -2.45 11.67 1.45
N VAL A 43 -1.92 10.51 1.84
CA VAL A 43 -1.01 10.41 2.98
C VAL A 43 0.26 11.25 2.78
N LEU A 44 0.68 11.45 1.52
CA LEU A 44 1.85 12.26 1.17
C LEU A 44 1.64 13.76 1.40
N THR A 45 0.39 14.24 1.50
CA THR A 45 0.12 15.66 1.78
C THR A 45 0.34 16.02 3.25
N SER A 46 0.29 15.04 4.15
CA SER A 46 0.47 15.25 5.58
C SER A 46 1.12 14.03 6.25
N PRO A 47 2.34 13.61 5.86
CA PRO A 47 2.92 12.32 6.27
C PRO A 47 3.14 12.20 7.79
N LEU A 48 3.32 13.32 8.48
CA LEU A 48 3.53 13.35 9.94
C LEU A 48 2.22 13.27 10.75
N LYS A 49 1.05 13.18 10.10
CA LYS A 49 -0.24 13.00 10.77
C LYS A 49 -0.41 11.54 11.16
N PHE A 50 0.14 11.14 12.30
CA PHE A 50 0.11 9.74 12.74
C PHE A 50 -1.29 9.13 12.89
N THR A 51 -2.32 9.96 13.08
CA THR A 51 -3.73 9.52 13.17
C THR A 51 -4.31 8.98 11.88
N GLN A 52 -3.65 9.18 10.73
CA GLN A 52 -4.06 8.60 9.44
C GLN A 52 -3.53 7.18 9.22
N TYR A 53 -2.80 6.63 10.21
CA TYR A 53 -2.29 5.26 10.17
C TYR A 53 -2.93 4.42 11.29
N THR A 54 -3.16 3.14 11.00
CA THR A 54 -3.75 2.16 11.91
C THR A 54 -3.29 0.75 11.54
N VAL A 55 -3.41 -0.18 12.50
CA VAL A 55 -3.20 -1.62 12.29
C VAL A 55 -4.51 -2.40 12.40
N GLU A 56 -5.65 -1.71 12.55
CA GLU A 56 -6.94 -2.33 12.80
C GLU A 56 -7.42 -3.24 11.66
N ASN A 57 -7.05 -2.90 10.42
CA ASN A 57 -7.36 -3.73 9.25
C ASN A 57 -6.78 -5.14 9.39
N TYR A 58 -5.53 -5.25 9.86
CA TYR A 58 -4.87 -6.53 10.08
C TYR A 58 -5.54 -7.32 11.20
N LYS A 59 -5.87 -6.66 12.33
CA LYS A 59 -6.58 -7.30 13.45
C LYS A 59 -7.93 -7.83 13.00
N THR A 60 -8.65 -7.06 12.20
CA THR A 60 -9.96 -7.43 11.65
C THR A 60 -9.83 -8.69 10.80
N VAL A 61 -8.92 -8.71 9.83
CA VAL A 61 -8.77 -9.86 8.91
C VAL A 61 -8.27 -11.10 9.64
N LEU A 62 -7.34 -10.97 10.59
CA LEU A 62 -6.79 -12.11 11.33
C LEU A 62 -7.79 -12.72 12.32
N SER A 63 -8.66 -11.90 12.91
CA SER A 63 -9.70 -12.36 13.84
C SER A 63 -11.00 -12.81 13.15
N SER A 64 -11.25 -12.32 11.94
CA SER A 64 -12.45 -12.65 11.16
C SER A 64 -12.30 -13.90 10.30
N GLY A 65 -13.42 -14.59 10.04
CA GLY A 65 -13.54 -15.51 8.90
C GLY A 65 -12.64 -16.75 8.91
N GLY A 66 -12.10 -17.16 10.05
CA GLY A 66 -11.24 -18.34 10.14
C GLY A 66 -9.87 -18.18 9.46
N MET A 67 -9.44 -16.94 9.14
CA MET A 67 -8.13 -16.65 8.54
C MET A 67 -6.99 -17.27 9.37
N SER A 68 -7.07 -17.16 10.70
CA SER A 68 -6.10 -17.79 11.61
C SER A 68 -6.10 -19.33 11.56
N THR A 69 -7.21 -19.95 11.18
CA THR A 69 -7.31 -21.39 10.94
C THR A 69 -6.73 -21.76 9.58
N ALA A 70 -6.96 -20.93 8.55
CA ALA A 70 -6.39 -21.14 7.21
C ALA A 70 -4.85 -21.11 7.19
N PHE A 71 -4.21 -20.31 8.04
CA PHE A 71 -2.74 -20.30 8.18
C PHE A 71 -2.17 -21.54 8.88
N ARG A 72 -2.99 -22.29 9.62
CA ARG A 72 -2.57 -23.48 10.38
C ARG A 72 -2.81 -24.80 9.64
N ASN A 73 -3.60 -24.77 8.57
CA ASN A 73 -3.98 -25.91 7.76
C ASN A 73 -2.92 -26.17 6.69
#